data_AF-A0A8T4SI87-F1
#
_entry.id   AF-A0A8T4SI87-F1
#
_cell.length_a   1.000
_cell.length_b   1.000
_cell.length_c   1.000
_cell.angle_alpha   90.00
_cell.angle_beta   90.00
_cell.angle_gamma   90.00
#
_symmetry.space_group_name_H-M   'P 1'
#
loop_
_entity.id
_entity.type
_entity.pdbx_description
1 polymer ?
#
loop_
_entity_poly.entity_id
_entity_poly.type
_entity_poly.pdbx_seq_one_letter_code
_entity_poly.pdbx_strand_id
1 'polypeptide(L)'
;FSLYSVLMKLGVKCEIHSCTIEFAKRFLKEYFEEAELDFTEDSLKARVDSQYYIDRTVPDEQYNKMIQKAPEFLVKCKSVIIKLNEKKVNEIRNKFQKEVIKRR
;
A
#
# COMPACT_ATOMS: atom_id res chain seq x y z
N PHE A 1 9.26 -2.14 2.72
CA PHE A 1 7.85 -1.71 2.58
C PHE A 1 7.77 -0.57 1.57
N SER A 2 7.55 -0.88 0.28
CA SER A 2 7.68 0.06 -0.85
C SER A 2 6.51 1.05 -1.00
N LEU A 3 5.28 0.63 -0.64
CA LEU A 3 4.09 1.48 -0.71
C LEU A 3 4.23 2.73 0.17
N TYR A 4 4.89 2.60 1.33
CA TYR A 4 5.17 3.74 2.20
C TYR A 4 6.02 4.83 1.53
N SER A 5 6.94 4.46 0.64
CA SER A 5 7.72 5.45 -0.12
C SER A 5 6.84 6.31 -1.04
N VAL A 6 5.72 5.77 -1.54
CA VAL A 6 4.73 6.52 -2.31
C VAL A 6 4.03 7.55 -1.42
N LEU A 7 3.65 7.16 -0.20
CA LEU A 7 3.06 8.08 0.77
C LEU A 7 4.05 9.16 1.21
N MET A 8 5.32 8.83 1.39
CA MET A 8 6.38 9.81 1.67
C MET A 8 6.53 10.84 0.54
N LYS A 9 6.44 10.42 -0.74
CA LYS A 9 6.40 11.35 -1.88
C LYS A 9 5.19 12.28 -1.81
N LEU A 10 4.06 11.81 -1.28
CA LEU A 10 2.86 12.59 -1.01
C LEU A 10 2.96 13.41 0.29
N GLY A 11 4.02 13.27 1.09
CA GLY A 11 4.16 13.93 2.40
C GLY A 11 3.16 13.43 3.45
N VAL A 12 2.63 12.21 3.29
CA VAL A 12 1.67 11.60 4.22
C VAL A 12 2.40 10.58 5.08
N LYS A 13 2.39 10.77 6.40
CA LYS A 13 2.94 9.79 7.35
C LYS A 13 1.83 8.89 7.87
N CYS A 14 2.04 7.58 7.75
CA CYS A 14 1.21 6.55 8.38
C CYS A 14 2.09 5.68 9.26
N GLU A 15 1.73 5.52 10.53
CA GLU A 15 2.54 4.74 11.48
C GLU A 15 2.18 3.25 11.50
N ILE A 16 1.03 2.91 10.90
CA ILE A 16 0.52 1.54 10.84
C ILE A 16 0.42 1.11 9.37
N HIS A 17 0.84 -0.12 9.09
CA HIS A 17 0.84 -0.71 7.74
C HIS A 17 -0.58 -0.79 7.15
N SER A 18 -1.58 -1.19 7.94
CA SER A 18 -2.99 -1.21 7.51
C SER A 18 -3.49 0.18 7.12
N CYS A 19 -3.12 1.22 7.87
CA CYS A 19 -3.43 2.61 7.52
C CYS A 19 -2.78 3.03 6.19
N THR A 20 -1.56 2.58 5.91
CA THR A 20 -0.89 2.83 4.62
C THR A 20 -1.65 2.19 3.45
N ILE A 21 -2.11 0.94 3.62
CA ILE A 21 -2.89 0.22 2.60
C ILE A 21 -4.24 0.89 2.40
N GLU A 22 -4.93 1.24 3.48
CA GLU A 22 -6.24 1.89 3.42
C GLU A 22 -6.16 3.27 2.74
N PHE A 23 -5.11 4.04 3.03
CA PHE A 23 -4.87 5.29 2.32
C PHE A 23 -4.71 5.06 0.81
N ALA A 24 -3.93 4.05 0.41
CA ALA A 24 -3.75 3.71 -0.99
C ALA A 24 -5.08 3.27 -1.64
N LYS A 25 -5.87 2.43 -0.96
CA LYS A 25 -7.20 1.99 -1.41
C LYS A 25 -8.13 3.16 -1.65
N ARG A 26 -8.06 4.23 -0.86
CA ARG A 26 -8.95 5.40 -1.04
C ARG A 26 -8.45 6.40 -2.06
N PHE A 27 -7.17 6.75 -2.00
CA PHE A 27 -6.64 7.92 -2.70
C PHE A 27 -5.73 7.60 -3.88
N LEU A 28 -5.30 6.35 -4.05
CA LEU A 28 -4.35 5.92 -5.09
C LEU A 28 -4.94 4.91 -6.08
N LYS A 29 -6.27 4.80 -6.17
CA LYS A 29 -6.97 3.92 -7.13
C LYS A 29 -6.62 4.17 -8.60
N GLU A 30 -6.16 5.38 -8.94
CA GLU A 30 -5.68 5.71 -10.30
C GLU A 30 -4.34 5.02 -10.63
N TYR A 31 -3.64 4.49 -9.62
CA TYR A 31 -2.27 3.95 -9.76
C TYR A 31 -2.19 2.46 -9.42
N PHE A 32 -3.08 1.96 -8.58
CA PHE A 32 -3.10 0.58 -8.11
C PHE A 32 -4.47 -0.04 -8.34
N GLU A 33 -4.46 -1.28 -8.80
CA GLU A 33 -5.65 -2.13 -8.85
C GLU A 33 -6.01 -2.60 -7.44
N GLU A 34 -7.30 -2.83 -7.20
CA GLU A 34 -7.79 -3.30 -5.90
C GLU A 34 -7.14 -4.63 -5.50
N ALA A 35 -7.01 -5.56 -6.46
CA ALA A 35 -6.34 -6.83 -6.26
C ALA A 35 -4.85 -6.70 -5.85
N GLU A 36 -4.13 -5.67 -6.33
CA GLU A 36 -2.74 -5.42 -5.93
C GLU A 36 -2.67 -5.00 -4.44
N LEU A 37 -3.63 -4.20 -3.98
CA LEU A 37 -3.70 -3.71 -2.61
C LEU A 37 -4.20 -4.78 -1.64
N ASP A 38 -5.19 -5.59 -2.05
CA ASP A 38 -5.65 -6.75 -1.28
C ASP A 38 -4.54 -7.79 -1.13
N PHE A 39 -3.79 -8.05 -2.20
CA PHE A 39 -2.62 -8.93 -2.12
C PHE A 39 -1.56 -8.43 -1.14
N THR A 40 -1.35 -7.11 -1.08
CA THR A 40 -0.43 -6.49 -0.12
C THR A 40 -0.95 -6.65 1.32
N GLU A 41 -2.25 -6.57 1.53
CA GLU A 41 -2.89 -6.78 2.83
C GLU A 41 -2.78 -8.25 3.29
N ASP A 42 -3.03 -9.20 2.40
CA ASP A 42 -2.88 -10.63 2.72
C ASP A 42 -1.42 -11.02 2.97
N SER A 43 -0.48 -10.41 2.23
CA SER A 43 0.95 -10.55 2.49
C SER A 43 1.35 -10.01 3.87
N LEU A 44 0.71 -8.93 4.32
CA LEU A 44 0.91 -8.39 5.66
C LEU A 44 0.37 -9.33 6.74
N LYS A 45 -0.82 -9.91 6.54
CA LYS A 45 -1.40 -10.92 7.45
C LYS A 45 -0.50 -12.14 7.55
N ALA A 46 -0.08 -12.70 6.42
CA ALA A 46 0.83 -13.83 6.36
C ALA A 46 2.15 -13.55 7.11
N ARG A 47 2.71 -12.35 6.95
CA ARG A 47 3.90 -11.93 7.72
C ARG A 47 3.63 -11.90 9.22
N VAL A 48 2.48 -11.36 9.66
CA VAL A 48 2.11 -11.31 11.08
C VAL A 48 1.94 -12.73 11.63
N ASP A 49 1.23 -13.59 10.90
CA ASP A 49 1.03 -14.98 11.27
C ASP A 49 2.38 -15.71 11.44
N SER A 50 3.26 -15.66 10.45
CA SER A 50 4.57 -16.32 10.53
C SER A 50 5.52 -15.73 11.58
N GLN A 51 5.39 -14.46 11.95
CA GLN A 51 6.29 -13.80 12.90
C GLN A 51 5.85 -13.94 14.35
N TYR A 52 4.54 -14.00 14.60
CA TYR A 52 3.99 -13.93 15.95
C TYR A 52 3.23 -15.19 16.39
N TYR A 53 2.91 -16.10 15.47
CA TYR A 53 2.12 -17.30 15.76
C TYR A 53 2.82 -18.56 15.24
N ILE A 54 3.28 -19.40 16.17
CA ILE A 54 4.06 -20.62 15.87
C ILE A 54 3.17 -21.72 15.27
N ASP A 55 1.87 -21.68 15.57
CA ASP A 55 0.86 -22.65 15.15
C ASP A 55 0.20 -22.29 13.81
N ARG A 56 0.46 -21.11 13.26
CA ARG A 56 -0.07 -20.67 11.97
C ARG A 56 0.96 -20.86 10.87
N THR A 57 0.55 -21.54 9.81
CA THR A 57 1.38 -21.78 8.63
C THR A 57 0.82 -21.04 7.43
N VAL A 58 1.71 -20.47 6.62
CA VAL A 58 1.35 -19.87 5.34
C VAL A 58 1.47 -20.97 4.29
N PRO A 59 0.42 -21.25 3.51
CA PRO A 59 0.49 -22.28 2.46
C PRO A 59 1.60 -22.00 1.46
N ASP A 60 2.29 -23.05 0.98
CA ASP A 60 3.39 -22.92 0.03
C ASP A 60 2.98 -22.19 -1.26
N GLU A 61 1.74 -22.40 -1.72
CA GLU A 61 1.19 -21.68 -2.88
C GLU A 61 1.17 -20.15 -2.64
N GLN A 62 0.70 -19.72 -1.48
CA GLN A 62 0.67 -18.31 -1.09
C GLN A 62 2.09 -17.76 -0.95
N TYR A 63 3.00 -18.53 -0.34
CA TYR A 63 4.40 -18.16 -0.21
C TYR A 63 5.08 -17.95 -1.57
N ASN A 64 4.92 -18.91 -2.49
CA ASN A 64 5.47 -18.83 -3.84
C ASN A 64 4.90 -17.64 -4.62
N LYS A 65 3.59 -17.39 -4.48
CA LYS A 65 2.94 -16.21 -5.07
C LYS A 65 3.50 -14.90 -4.51
N MET A 66 3.75 -14.83 -3.19
CA MET A 66 4.38 -13.67 -2.54
C MET A 66 5.79 -13.39 -3.06
N ILE A 67 6.63 -14.43 -3.21
CA ILE A 67 7.96 -14.28 -3.78
C ILE A 67 7.91 -13.74 -5.21
N GLN A 68 6.99 -14.25 -6.03
CA GLN A 68 6.87 -13.81 -7.42
C GLN A 68 6.31 -12.39 -7.55
N LYS A 69 5.31 -12.03 -6.76
CA LYS A 69 4.59 -10.75 -6.88
C LYS A 69 5.23 -9.58 -6.16
N ALA A 70 6.02 -9.83 -5.11
CA ALA A 70 6.67 -8.74 -4.36
C ALA A 70 7.60 -7.86 -5.23
N PRO A 71 8.46 -8.41 -6.13
CA PRO A 71 9.26 -7.62 -7.05
C PRO A 71 8.42 -6.79 -8.04
N GLU A 72 7.34 -7.36 -8.58
CA GLU A 72 6.41 -6.64 -9.47
C GLU A 72 5.82 -5.43 -8.76
N PHE A 73 5.34 -5.62 -7.53
CA PHE A 73 4.76 -4.55 -6.71
C PHE A 73 5.79 -3.47 -6.34
N LEU A 74 7.04 -3.86 -6.09
CA LEU A 74 8.15 -2.92 -5.86
C LEU A 74 8.41 -2.04 -7.08
N VAL A 75 8.48 -2.64 -8.28
CA VAL A 75 8.65 -1.90 -9.55
C VAL A 75 7.47 -0.99 -9.79
N LYS A 76 6.25 -1.45 -9.51
CA LYS A 76 5.03 -0.64 -9.60
C LYS A 76 5.11 0.60 -8.70
N CYS A 77 5.47 0.43 -7.42
CA CYS A 77 5.65 1.56 -6.51
C CYS A 77 6.68 2.58 -7.02
N LYS A 78 7.81 2.11 -7.58
CA LYS A 78 8.81 3.00 -8.20
C LYS A 78 8.22 3.77 -9.40
N SER A 79 7.49 3.08 -10.28
CA SER A 79 6.81 3.71 -11.43
C SER A 79 5.82 4.78 -10.99
N VAL A 80 5.04 4.51 -9.94
CA VAL A 80 4.09 5.48 -9.37
C VAL A 80 4.81 6.72 -8.84
N ILE A 81 5.92 6.55 -8.11
CA ILE A 81 6.72 7.69 -7.61
C ILE A 81 7.21 8.59 -8.75
N ILE A 82 7.63 8.00 -9.88
CA ILE A 82 8.08 8.75 -11.06
C ILE A 82 6.91 9.50 -11.71
N LYS A 83 5.72 8.87 -11.79
CA LYS A 83 4.51 9.48 -12.37
C LYS A 83 3.90 10.58 -11.49
N LEU A 84 4.15 10.55 -10.18
CA LEU A 84 3.67 11.55 -9.23
C LEU A 84 4.45 12.88 -9.35
N ASN A 85 3.95 13.75 -10.23
CA ASN A 85 4.38 15.14 -10.31
C ASN A 85 3.67 16.03 -9.28
N GLU A 86 4.13 17.28 -9.12
CA GLU A 86 3.59 18.22 -8.12
C GLU A 86 2.09 18.46 -8.26
N LYS A 87 1.59 18.56 -9.50
CA LYS A 87 0.16 18.73 -9.77
C LYS A 87 -0.65 17.56 -9.19
N LYS A 88 -0.25 16.33 -9.49
CA LYS A 88 -0.91 15.11 -8.98
C LYS A 88 -0.79 14.96 -7.46
N VAL A 89 0.36 15.30 -6.90
CA VAL A 89 0.56 15.31 -5.44
C VAL A 89 -0.42 16.28 -4.79
N ASN A 90 -0.57 17.50 -5.31
CA ASN A 90 -1.48 18.50 -4.77
C ASN A 90 -2.95 18.10 -4.97
N GLU A 91 -3.32 17.50 -6.10
CA GLU A 91 -4.66 16.94 -6.31
C GLU A 91 -5.03 15.92 -5.23
N ILE A 92 -4.14 14.97 -4.93
CA ILE A 92 -4.35 13.93 -3.92
C ILE A 92 -4.45 14.54 -2.51
N ARG A 93 -3.54 15.46 -2.16
CA ARG A 93 -3.56 16.16 -0.86
C ARG A 93 -4.86 16.94 -0.65
N ASN A 94 -5.33 17.65 -1.67
CA ASN A 94 -6.58 18.40 -1.61
C ASN A 94 -7.79 17.48 -1.45
N LYS A 95 -7.82 16.32 -2.13
CA LYS A 95 -8.87 15.29 -1.92
C LYS A 95 -8.86 14.80 -0.47
N PHE A 96 -7.68 14.47 0.06
CA PHE A 96 -7.51 14.01 1.44
C PHE A 96 -7.99 15.06 2.47
N GLN A 97 -7.54 16.31 2.35
CA GLN A 97 -7.95 17.39 3.26
C GLN A 97 -9.47 17.60 3.26
N LYS A 98 -10.12 17.55 2.09
CA LYS A 98 -11.58 17.66 1.99
C LYS A 98 -12.31 16.56 2.74
N GLU A 99 -11.82 15.32 2.67
CA GLU A 99 -12.43 14.21 3.43
C GLU A 99 -12.23 14.34 4.94
N VAL A 100 -11.07 14.82 5.38
CA VAL A 100 -10.81 15.06 6.81
C VAL A 100 -11.68 16.19 7.35
N ILE A 101 -11.84 17.28 6.61
CA ILE A 101 -12.69 18.41 7.00
C ILE A 101 -14.17 18.02 7.04
N LYS A 102 -14.66 17.21 6.08
CA LYS A 102 -16.06 16.72 6.11
C LYS A 102 -16.41 15.85 7.32
N ARG A 103 -15.41 15.27 7.98
CA ARG A 103 -15.59 14.39 9.15
C ARG A 103 -15.44 15.13 10.49
N ARG A 104 -15.10 16.43 10.46
CA ARG A 104 -15.08 17.32 11.63
C ARG A 104 -16.33 18.18 11.63
#